data_AF-A0A0K1QAE6-F1
#
_entry.id   AF-A0A0K1QAE6-F1
#
_cell.length_a   1.000
_cell.length_b   1.000
_cell.length_c   1.000
_cell.angle_alpha   90.00
_cell.angle_beta   90.00
_cell.angle_gamma   90.00
#
_symmetry.space_group_name_H-M   'P 1'
#
loop_
_entity.id
_entity.type
_entity.pdbx_description
1 polymer ?
#
loop_
_entity_poly.entity_id
_entity_poly.type
_entity_poly.pdbx_seq_one_letter_code
_entity_poly.pdbx_strand_id
1 'polypeptide(L)'
;MGIATAAVASFIALACEDDPHRRTSPEQALEASGGACEAAPGKLPEATCDNSEKVCTGSGGCTIDEARCGSASTCLPIGDNKSKDVLDFRIRRLNIAAPAALAADFIQNTVVTLNIDMNEKSCGEVGKGLFSWLLRVDKSSNTLITGGAPPPTDAFGKGYCFANFELGANKVEPLHTKIEFSGNTFRSLEKAPLKIPIFLSPEVASVILLPLTDVIIENVTISDDGNCIGGFNPTALDPACFDDHSLCSKWNTSGSLGGYITLEEADSVLIRDIGNKSLCSFLAAETALKCPRDANGKIVFQGDFCSVDKQPGGCGDSVWLAATFAASAAKIFDGQGTAGCSGESTRTDAGADAGDTKDAGSDAGDGG
;
A
#
# COMPACT_ATOMS: atom_id res chain seq x y z
N MET A 1 28.54 62.31 -13.81
CA MET A 1 28.27 61.05 -14.55
C MET A 1 28.21 59.93 -13.52
N GLY A 2 27.02 59.61 -13.03
CA GLY A 2 26.80 58.49 -12.11
C GLY A 2 25.83 57.54 -12.79
N ILE A 3 26.29 56.33 -13.10
CA ILE A 3 25.49 55.29 -13.75
C ILE A 3 24.77 54.53 -12.63
N ALA A 4 23.43 54.64 -12.60
CA ALA A 4 22.57 53.89 -11.70
C ALA A 4 22.27 52.52 -12.32
N THR A 5 22.73 51.46 -11.66
CA THR A 5 22.47 50.07 -12.03
C THR A 5 21.14 49.62 -11.41
N ALA A 6 20.12 49.38 -12.24
CA ALA A 6 18.86 48.80 -11.80
C ALA A 6 18.99 47.26 -11.75
N ALA A 7 18.77 46.68 -10.57
CA ALA A 7 18.68 45.24 -10.40
C ALA A 7 17.26 44.76 -10.77
N VAL A 8 17.16 43.92 -11.79
CA VAL A 8 15.91 43.26 -12.17
C VAL A 8 15.77 41.98 -11.35
N ALA A 9 14.82 41.97 -10.42
CA ALA A 9 14.43 40.77 -9.70
C ALA A 9 13.52 39.91 -10.61
N SER A 10 14.09 38.86 -11.20
CA SER A 10 13.32 37.83 -11.91
C SER A 10 12.61 36.95 -10.89
N PHE A 11 11.30 37.14 -10.74
CA PHE A 11 10.43 36.15 -10.10
C PHE A 11 10.35 34.92 -11.02
N ILE A 12 11.05 33.85 -10.66
CA ILE A 12 10.81 32.52 -11.23
C ILE A 12 9.51 32.02 -10.60
N ALA A 13 8.40 32.24 -11.30
CA ALA A 13 7.17 31.51 -11.06
C ALA A 13 7.45 30.04 -11.45
N LEU A 14 7.76 29.20 -10.44
CA LEU A 14 7.67 27.76 -10.57
C LEU A 14 6.19 27.42 -10.75
N ALA A 15 5.73 27.46 -12.00
CA ALA A 15 4.50 26.82 -12.40
C ALA A 15 4.72 25.32 -12.21
N CYS A 16 4.28 24.78 -11.06
CA CYS A 16 3.94 23.37 -11.01
C CYS A 16 2.88 23.18 -12.10
N GLU A 17 3.20 22.45 -13.17
CA GLU A 17 2.21 22.00 -14.13
C GLU A 17 1.14 21.24 -13.34
N ASP A 18 -0.06 21.82 -13.27
CA ASP A 18 -1.25 21.19 -12.69
C ASP A 18 -1.49 19.91 -13.48
N ASP A 19 -1.14 18.77 -12.89
CA ASP A 19 -1.49 17.46 -13.39
C ASP A 19 -3.02 17.40 -13.53
N PRO A 20 -3.57 17.27 -14.76
CA PRO A 20 -5.01 17.32 -15.01
C PRO A 20 -5.79 16.19 -14.32
N HIS A 21 -5.13 15.22 -13.67
CA HIS A 21 -5.78 14.17 -12.89
C HIS A 21 -6.05 14.53 -11.41
N ARG A 22 -5.72 15.74 -10.94
CA ARG A 22 -5.60 15.97 -9.49
C ARG A 22 -6.82 16.39 -8.69
N ARG A 23 -8.02 16.59 -9.26
CA ARG A 23 -9.20 16.94 -8.45
C ARG A 23 -10.49 16.33 -8.99
N THR A 24 -10.87 15.18 -8.45
CA THR A 24 -12.29 14.82 -8.35
C THR A 24 -13.00 15.88 -7.52
N SER A 25 -14.16 16.33 -8.00
CA SER A 25 -15.02 17.17 -7.18
C SER A 25 -15.50 16.40 -5.94
N PRO A 26 -15.72 17.06 -4.79
CA PRO A 26 -16.32 16.42 -3.62
C PRO A 26 -17.61 15.66 -3.93
N GLU A 27 -18.41 16.17 -4.87
CA GLU A 27 -19.63 15.54 -5.36
C GLU A 27 -19.35 14.20 -6.07
N GLN A 28 -18.31 14.13 -6.92
CA GLN A 28 -17.91 12.87 -7.57
C GLN A 28 -17.33 11.83 -6.58
N ALA A 29 -16.72 12.28 -5.49
CA ALA A 29 -16.27 11.38 -4.43
C ALA A 29 -17.45 10.83 -3.59
N LEU A 30 -18.56 11.55 -3.53
CA LEU A 30 -19.77 11.20 -2.79
C LEU A 30 -20.79 10.38 -3.61
N GLU A 31 -20.82 10.58 -4.93
CA GLU A 31 -21.68 9.82 -5.86
C GLU A 31 -21.03 8.52 -6.36
N ALA A 32 -19.81 8.21 -5.90
CA ALA A 32 -19.14 6.98 -6.25
C ALA A 32 -19.94 5.77 -5.74
N SER A 33 -20.72 5.15 -6.62
CA SER A 33 -21.18 3.78 -6.42
C SER A 33 -19.93 2.94 -6.14
N GLY A 34 -19.91 2.24 -5.01
CA GLY A 34 -18.86 1.24 -4.75
C GLY A 34 -18.73 0.35 -5.98
N GLY A 35 -17.51 -0.03 -6.35
CA GLY A 35 -17.28 -0.90 -7.49
C GLY A 35 -18.09 -2.20 -7.39
N ALA A 36 -18.11 -3.01 -8.45
CA ALA A 36 -18.88 -4.25 -8.48
C ALA A 36 -18.57 -5.21 -7.30
N CYS A 37 -17.42 -5.04 -6.62
CA CYS A 37 -17.16 -5.67 -5.34
C CYS A 37 -17.68 -4.87 -4.16
N GLU A 38 -18.58 -5.52 -3.43
CA GLU A 38 -19.07 -5.04 -2.14
C GLU A 38 -18.79 -6.08 -1.06
N ALA A 39 -18.56 -5.59 0.16
CA ALA A 39 -18.50 -6.43 1.34
C ALA A 39 -19.30 -5.78 2.46
N ALA A 40 -20.17 -6.57 3.10
CA ALA A 40 -20.83 -6.13 4.32
C ALA A 40 -19.78 -5.92 5.45
N PRO A 41 -20.05 -5.06 6.44
CA PRO A 41 -19.13 -4.88 7.55
C PRO A 41 -18.84 -6.21 8.25
N GLY A 42 -17.58 -6.44 8.63
CA GLY A 42 -17.12 -7.70 9.23
C GLY A 42 -17.09 -8.91 8.30
N LYS A 43 -17.35 -8.73 6.99
CA LYS A 43 -17.29 -9.80 5.97
C LYS A 43 -16.20 -9.51 4.95
N LEU A 44 -15.63 -10.59 4.42
CA LEU A 44 -14.72 -10.51 3.28
C LEU A 44 -15.53 -10.63 1.98
N PRO A 45 -15.14 -9.92 0.91
CA PRO A 45 -15.70 -10.17 -0.43
C PRO A 45 -15.30 -11.56 -0.93
N GLU A 46 -16.00 -12.07 -1.95
CA GLU A 46 -15.56 -13.27 -2.66
C GLU A 46 -14.17 -13.05 -3.25
N ALA A 47 -13.29 -14.06 -3.12
CA ALA A 47 -11.86 -13.93 -3.47
C ALA A 47 -11.58 -13.58 -4.95
N THR A 48 -12.52 -13.92 -5.83
CA THR A 48 -12.47 -13.66 -7.28
C THR A 48 -13.24 -12.41 -7.69
N CYS A 49 -13.72 -11.62 -6.72
CA CYS A 49 -14.42 -10.40 -7.03
C CYS A 49 -13.43 -9.34 -7.58
N ASP A 50 -13.81 -8.74 -8.69
CA ASP A 50 -13.18 -7.55 -9.26
C ASP A 50 -14.22 -6.46 -9.54
N ASN A 51 -13.78 -5.19 -9.57
CA ASN A 51 -14.65 -4.03 -9.73
C ASN A 51 -15.06 -3.75 -11.18
N SER A 52 -14.69 -4.62 -12.14
CA SER A 52 -14.95 -4.38 -13.57
C SER A 52 -16.27 -4.99 -14.03
N GLU A 53 -16.81 -4.49 -15.14
CA GLU A 53 -17.96 -5.07 -15.83
C GLU A 53 -17.64 -6.40 -16.53
N LYS A 54 -16.36 -6.81 -16.57
CA LYS A 54 -15.86 -8.00 -17.26
C LYS A 54 -16.10 -7.98 -18.77
N VAL A 55 -16.17 -6.79 -19.35
CA VAL A 55 -16.35 -6.52 -20.77
C VAL A 55 -15.00 -6.25 -21.42
N CYS A 56 -14.27 -7.32 -21.71
CA CYS A 56 -12.95 -7.24 -22.34
C CYS A 56 -13.09 -7.11 -23.86
N THR A 57 -13.15 -5.88 -24.35
CA THR A 57 -13.19 -5.56 -25.81
C THR A 57 -11.79 -5.28 -26.38
N GLY A 58 -10.74 -5.49 -25.60
CA GLY A 58 -9.35 -5.22 -25.98
C GLY A 58 -8.93 -5.97 -27.24
N SER A 59 -8.22 -5.27 -28.13
CA SER A 59 -7.81 -5.75 -29.45
C SER A 59 -6.55 -6.63 -29.45
N GLY A 60 -6.20 -7.21 -28.29
CA GLY A 60 -4.89 -7.82 -28.06
C GLY A 60 -3.87 -6.72 -27.74
N GLY A 61 -3.53 -6.61 -26.46
CA GLY A 61 -2.79 -5.48 -25.91
C GLY A 61 -1.31 -5.42 -26.28
N CYS A 62 -0.61 -4.49 -25.61
CA CYS A 62 0.81 -4.28 -25.79
C CYS A 62 1.66 -5.55 -25.61
N THR A 63 2.83 -5.61 -26.24
CA THR A 63 3.74 -6.76 -26.15
C THR A 63 4.37 -6.85 -24.76
N ILE A 64 4.22 -8.01 -24.12
CA ILE A 64 4.86 -8.34 -22.84
C ILE A 64 6.25 -8.94 -23.09
N ASP A 65 7.26 -8.44 -22.38
CA ASP A 65 8.59 -9.05 -22.32
C ASP A 65 8.58 -10.23 -21.33
N GLU A 66 8.15 -11.41 -21.78
CA GLU A 66 8.03 -12.58 -20.91
C GLU A 66 9.38 -13.06 -20.32
N ALA A 67 10.51 -12.72 -20.96
CA ALA A 67 11.83 -13.05 -20.42
C ALA A 67 12.16 -12.24 -19.17
N ARG A 68 11.65 -11.00 -19.09
CA ARG A 68 11.81 -10.12 -17.94
C ARG A 68 10.67 -10.26 -16.93
N CYS A 69 9.44 -10.37 -17.42
CA CYS A 69 8.22 -10.22 -16.63
C CYS A 69 7.61 -11.55 -16.19
N GLY A 70 8.10 -12.68 -16.71
CA GLY A 70 7.42 -13.96 -16.59
C GLY A 70 6.28 -14.12 -17.60
N SER A 71 5.66 -15.30 -17.62
CA SER A 71 4.65 -15.64 -18.64
C SER A 71 3.39 -14.78 -18.55
N ALA A 72 2.96 -14.22 -19.68
CA ALA A 72 1.68 -13.53 -19.82
C ALA A 72 0.49 -14.50 -19.83
N SER A 73 0.74 -15.80 -19.97
CA SER A 73 -0.29 -16.83 -19.84
C SER A 73 -0.61 -17.19 -18.39
N THR A 74 0.13 -16.64 -17.41
CA THR A 74 -0.08 -16.91 -15.98
C THR A 74 -0.40 -15.63 -15.20
N CYS A 75 0.54 -15.10 -14.43
CA CYS A 75 0.37 -13.91 -13.61
C CYS A 75 1.63 -13.02 -13.61
N LEU A 76 2.47 -13.12 -14.65
CA LEU A 76 3.73 -12.37 -14.77
C LEU A 76 4.62 -12.48 -13.50
N PRO A 77 4.99 -13.71 -13.08
CA PRO A 77 5.84 -13.91 -11.92
C PRO A 77 7.26 -13.38 -12.20
N ILE A 78 7.75 -12.51 -11.31
CA ILE A 78 9.11 -11.93 -11.35
C ILE A 78 10.07 -12.64 -10.39
N GLY A 79 9.54 -13.61 -9.63
CA GLY A 79 10.28 -14.64 -8.91
C GLY A 79 9.87 -16.03 -9.40
N ASP A 80 10.36 -17.06 -8.72
CA ASP A 80 9.98 -18.44 -9.00
C ASP A 80 9.79 -19.19 -7.68
N ASN A 81 8.60 -19.71 -7.47
CA ASN A 81 8.18 -20.48 -6.30
C ASN A 81 8.07 -21.97 -6.60
N LYS A 82 8.36 -22.40 -7.83
CA LYS A 82 8.21 -23.79 -8.25
C LYS A 82 9.03 -24.72 -7.37
N SER A 83 8.36 -25.74 -6.83
CA SER A 83 8.96 -26.77 -5.97
C SER A 83 9.61 -26.23 -4.67
N LYS A 84 9.24 -25.03 -4.21
CA LYS A 84 9.67 -24.50 -2.92
C LYS A 84 8.62 -24.73 -1.84
N ASP A 85 9.07 -24.82 -0.60
CA ASP A 85 8.18 -24.82 0.58
C ASP A 85 7.87 -23.40 1.05
N VAL A 86 8.81 -22.46 0.83
CA VAL A 86 8.64 -21.03 1.08
C VAL A 86 8.31 -20.35 -0.24
N LEU A 87 7.12 -19.79 -0.31
CA LEU A 87 6.58 -19.10 -1.48
C LEU A 87 6.53 -17.60 -1.20
N ASP A 88 7.20 -16.82 -2.04
CA ASP A 88 7.28 -15.38 -1.91
C ASP A 88 6.41 -14.70 -2.97
N PHE A 89 5.56 -13.77 -2.55
CA PHE A 89 4.61 -13.07 -3.41
C PHE A 89 4.63 -11.56 -3.18
N ARG A 90 4.34 -10.82 -4.24
CA ARG A 90 4.00 -9.39 -4.20
C ARG A 90 2.59 -9.22 -4.73
N ILE A 91 1.75 -8.47 -4.02
CA ILE A 91 0.43 -8.07 -4.51
C ILE A 91 0.59 -7.27 -5.82
N ARG A 92 -0.19 -7.65 -6.83
CA ARG A 92 -0.27 -7.00 -8.16
C ARG A 92 -1.60 -6.28 -8.39
N ARG A 93 -2.61 -6.58 -7.57
CA ARG A 93 -3.90 -5.88 -7.55
C ARG A 93 -4.50 -5.96 -6.17
N LEU A 94 -5.11 -4.87 -5.72
CA LEU A 94 -5.93 -4.82 -4.52
C LEU A 94 -7.22 -4.09 -4.88
N ASN A 95 -8.37 -4.76 -4.86
CA ASN A 95 -9.67 -4.15 -5.09
C ASN A 95 -10.36 -3.94 -3.74
N ILE A 96 -10.49 -2.70 -3.31
CA ILE A 96 -11.21 -2.37 -2.08
C ILE A 96 -12.71 -2.55 -2.33
N ALA A 97 -13.36 -3.30 -1.45
CA ALA A 97 -14.80 -3.58 -1.47
C ALA A 97 -15.55 -2.86 -0.33
N ALA A 98 -14.84 -2.49 0.74
CA ALA A 98 -15.37 -1.70 1.85
C ALA A 98 -14.24 -0.91 2.53
N PRO A 99 -14.53 0.29 3.08
CA PRO A 99 -15.79 1.03 2.95
C PRO A 99 -15.94 1.67 1.56
N ALA A 100 -17.17 2.03 1.18
CA ALA A 100 -17.48 2.59 -0.14
C ALA A 100 -16.61 3.81 -0.51
N ALA A 101 -16.32 4.69 0.44
CA ALA A 101 -15.46 5.85 0.23
C ALA A 101 -14.03 5.49 -0.24
N LEU A 102 -13.48 4.35 0.21
CA LEU A 102 -12.17 3.86 -0.26
C LEU A 102 -12.28 3.00 -1.52
N ALA A 103 -13.44 2.38 -1.76
CA ALA A 103 -13.74 1.63 -2.98
C ALA A 103 -14.04 2.55 -4.19
N ALA A 104 -14.31 3.83 -3.94
CA ALA A 104 -14.59 4.83 -4.97
C ALA A 104 -13.47 4.88 -6.03
N ASP A 105 -13.86 5.00 -7.31
CA ASP A 105 -12.96 4.91 -8.47
C ASP A 105 -11.72 5.81 -8.35
N PHE A 106 -11.88 7.04 -7.88
CA PHE A 106 -10.74 7.94 -7.74
C PHE A 106 -9.68 7.40 -6.77
N ILE A 107 -10.10 6.89 -5.60
CA ILE A 107 -9.18 6.33 -4.61
C ILE A 107 -8.61 5.01 -5.12
N GLN A 108 -9.49 4.13 -5.59
CA GLN A 108 -9.11 2.83 -6.12
C GLN A 108 -8.11 2.96 -7.27
N ASN A 109 -8.29 3.91 -8.19
CA ASN A 109 -7.40 4.05 -9.35
C ASN A 109 -6.16 4.88 -9.04
N THR A 110 -6.31 6.03 -8.37
CA THR A 110 -5.22 7.01 -8.20
C THR A 110 -4.32 6.70 -7.01
N VAL A 111 -4.90 6.23 -5.90
CA VAL A 111 -4.16 6.00 -4.65
C VAL A 111 -3.76 4.55 -4.50
N VAL A 112 -4.65 3.62 -4.85
CA VAL A 112 -4.39 2.18 -4.67
C VAL A 112 -3.72 1.59 -5.91
N THR A 113 -4.45 1.49 -7.01
CA THR A 113 -4.01 0.74 -8.20
C THR A 113 -2.75 1.34 -8.82
N LEU A 114 -2.72 2.65 -9.06
CA LEU A 114 -1.56 3.30 -9.66
C LEU A 114 -0.29 3.12 -8.83
N ASN A 115 -0.40 3.04 -7.50
CA ASN A 115 0.76 2.82 -6.64
C ASN A 115 1.13 1.34 -6.49
N ILE A 116 0.17 0.41 -6.64
CA ILE A 116 0.45 -1.04 -6.66
C ILE A 116 1.07 -1.47 -7.99
N ASP A 117 0.54 -0.99 -9.11
CA ASP A 117 1.12 -1.27 -10.42
C ASP A 117 2.55 -0.76 -10.47
N MET A 118 3.47 -1.58 -10.94
CA MET A 118 4.86 -1.24 -11.19
C MET A 118 4.96 -0.21 -12.30
N ASN A 119 6.02 0.58 -12.24
CA ASN A 119 6.44 1.42 -13.35
C ASN A 119 7.26 0.59 -14.34
N GLU A 120 6.63 -0.38 -15.00
CA GLU A 120 7.29 -1.28 -15.94
C GLU A 120 6.40 -1.62 -17.14
N LYS A 121 6.45 -0.74 -18.14
CA LYS A 121 5.60 -0.85 -19.32
C LYS A 121 5.83 -2.15 -20.09
N SER A 122 7.05 -2.70 -20.09
CA SER A 122 7.32 -3.97 -20.76
C SER A 122 6.58 -5.15 -20.12
N CYS A 123 6.05 -4.98 -18.90
CA CYS A 123 5.26 -5.97 -18.18
C CYS A 123 3.76 -5.66 -18.19
N GLY A 124 3.28 -4.75 -19.06
CA GLY A 124 1.88 -4.37 -19.07
C GLY A 124 1.45 -3.53 -17.86
N GLU A 125 2.42 -2.90 -17.18
CA GLU A 125 2.16 -2.07 -16.00
C GLU A 125 2.70 -0.65 -16.20
N VAL A 126 1.87 0.33 -15.88
CA VAL A 126 2.12 1.76 -16.12
C VAL A 126 1.87 2.56 -14.84
N GLY A 127 2.11 1.93 -13.70
CA GLY A 127 1.96 2.51 -12.38
C GLY A 127 3.22 3.18 -11.87
N LYS A 128 3.28 3.36 -10.55
CA LYS A 128 4.39 4.01 -9.83
C LYS A 128 5.20 3.03 -8.98
N GLY A 129 4.64 1.87 -8.63
CA GLY A 129 5.29 0.85 -7.80
C GLY A 129 5.58 1.28 -6.37
N LEU A 130 4.88 2.30 -5.86
CA LEU A 130 5.12 2.91 -4.55
C LEU A 130 4.36 2.23 -3.40
N PHE A 131 3.40 1.37 -3.71
CA PHE A 131 2.70 0.55 -2.74
C PHE A 131 3.00 -0.92 -3.00
N SER A 132 3.94 -1.47 -2.24
CA SER A 132 4.27 -2.90 -2.30
C SER A 132 3.82 -3.59 -1.02
N TRP A 133 2.94 -4.58 -1.16
CA TRP A 133 2.53 -5.47 -0.08
C TRP A 133 3.00 -6.89 -0.42
N LEU A 134 3.77 -7.47 0.49
CA LEU A 134 4.41 -8.76 0.34
C LEU A 134 3.70 -9.85 1.16
N LEU A 135 3.74 -11.09 0.66
CA LEU A 135 3.35 -12.28 1.38
C LEU A 135 4.47 -13.32 1.25
N ARG A 136 4.89 -13.93 2.35
CA ARG A 136 5.77 -15.09 2.40
C ARG A 136 5.03 -16.23 3.08
N VAL A 137 4.69 -17.25 2.32
CA VAL A 137 3.93 -18.41 2.76
C VAL A 137 4.90 -19.58 2.93
N ASP A 138 5.01 -20.12 4.14
CA ASP A 138 5.78 -21.33 4.40
C ASP A 138 4.84 -22.51 4.61
N LYS A 139 4.79 -23.38 3.60
CA LYS A 139 3.96 -24.60 3.58
C LYS A 139 4.41 -25.64 4.61
N SER A 140 5.70 -25.65 4.97
CA SER A 140 6.26 -26.63 5.88
C SER A 140 5.91 -26.30 7.34
N SER A 141 5.97 -25.02 7.71
CA SER A 141 5.63 -24.55 9.06
C SER A 141 4.18 -24.08 9.21
N ASN A 142 3.41 -24.02 8.12
CA ASN A 142 2.06 -23.44 8.08
C ASN A 142 2.04 -22.01 8.64
N THR A 143 2.95 -21.18 8.16
CA THR A 143 3.05 -19.78 8.57
C THR A 143 2.95 -18.82 7.38
N LEU A 144 2.50 -17.61 7.68
CA LEU A 144 2.48 -16.48 6.77
C LEU A 144 3.22 -15.31 7.43
N ILE A 145 4.12 -14.70 6.67
CA ILE A 145 4.66 -13.37 6.95
C ILE A 145 4.07 -12.40 5.93
N THR A 146 3.43 -11.33 6.37
CA THR A 146 2.79 -10.35 5.47
C THR A 146 3.04 -8.92 5.95
N GLY A 147 3.25 -8.00 5.02
CA GLY A 147 3.49 -6.60 5.35
C GLY A 147 3.90 -5.77 4.15
N GLY A 148 4.02 -4.46 4.36
CA GLY A 148 4.47 -3.56 3.29
C GLY A 148 5.98 -3.65 3.04
N ALA A 149 6.41 -3.06 1.94
CA ALA A 149 7.80 -2.92 1.54
C ALA A 149 8.06 -1.53 0.96
N PRO A 150 9.27 -0.96 1.16
CA PRO A 150 9.67 0.23 0.44
C PRO A 150 9.70 -0.01 -1.08
N PRO A 151 9.54 1.04 -1.91
CA PRO A 151 9.62 0.91 -3.35
C PRO A 151 11.02 0.43 -3.75
N PRO A 152 11.16 -0.66 -4.54
CA PRO A 152 12.47 -1.16 -4.88
C PRO A 152 13.14 -0.27 -5.93
N THR A 153 14.48 -0.15 -5.90
CA THR A 153 15.23 0.49 -6.99
C THR A 153 15.29 -0.41 -8.22
N ASP A 154 15.12 -1.72 -8.03
CA ASP A 154 15.10 -2.74 -9.08
C ASP A 154 14.29 -3.95 -8.57
N ALA A 155 13.02 -4.01 -8.95
CA ALA A 155 12.10 -5.06 -8.56
C ALA A 155 12.50 -6.46 -9.07
N PHE A 156 13.23 -6.54 -10.18
CA PHE A 156 13.54 -7.80 -10.89
C PHE A 156 14.86 -8.40 -10.41
N GLY A 157 15.90 -7.57 -10.30
CA GLY A 157 17.22 -7.99 -9.85
C GLY A 157 17.32 -8.05 -8.33
N LYS A 158 16.95 -6.96 -7.64
CA LYS A 158 17.12 -6.81 -6.18
C LYS A 158 15.92 -7.25 -5.35
N GLY A 159 14.74 -7.40 -5.95
CA GLY A 159 13.53 -7.83 -5.25
C GLY A 159 13.10 -6.87 -4.14
N TYR A 160 12.53 -7.42 -3.07
CA TYR A 160 11.87 -6.68 -2.00
C TYR A 160 12.34 -7.14 -0.61
N CYS A 161 12.17 -6.28 0.38
CA CYS A 161 12.27 -6.63 1.79
C CYS A 161 11.04 -6.10 2.53
N PHE A 162 10.63 -6.80 3.59
CA PHE A 162 9.61 -6.28 4.50
C PHE A 162 10.08 -4.98 5.14
N ALA A 163 9.21 -3.98 5.18
CA ALA A 163 9.44 -2.74 5.89
C ALA A 163 9.59 -3.02 7.40
N ASN A 164 10.67 -2.50 7.99
CA ASN A 164 10.91 -2.54 9.43
C ASN A 164 11.53 -1.22 9.88
N PHE A 165 10.70 -0.29 10.34
CA PHE A 165 11.15 1.04 10.78
C PHE A 165 10.16 1.68 11.75
N GLU A 166 10.59 2.75 12.42
CA GLU A 166 9.74 3.57 13.27
C GLU A 166 9.37 4.87 12.54
N LEU A 167 8.10 5.27 12.63
CA LEU A 167 7.58 6.54 12.13
C LEU A 167 6.81 7.24 13.26
N GLY A 168 7.50 8.12 13.97
CA GLY A 168 6.99 8.68 15.21
C GLY A 168 6.75 7.58 16.25
N ALA A 169 5.53 7.50 16.79
CA ALA A 169 5.13 6.45 17.74
C ALA A 169 4.72 5.12 17.07
N ASN A 170 4.74 5.05 15.73
CA ASN A 170 4.29 3.88 14.99
C ASN A 170 5.48 3.01 14.59
N LYS A 171 5.49 1.76 15.06
CA LYS A 171 6.37 0.72 14.52
C LYS A 171 5.72 0.08 13.30
N VAL A 172 6.44 0.09 12.18
CA VAL A 172 6.09 -0.62 10.95
C VAL A 172 6.92 -1.90 10.92
N GLU A 173 6.28 -3.05 10.93
CA GLU A 173 6.92 -4.37 10.86
C GLU A 173 5.96 -5.38 10.20
N PRO A 174 6.47 -6.48 9.61
CA PRO A 174 5.60 -7.51 9.08
C PRO A 174 4.82 -8.24 10.18
N LEU A 175 3.61 -8.65 9.85
CA LEU A 175 2.81 -9.57 10.63
C LEU A 175 3.29 -11.01 10.39
N HIS A 176 3.54 -11.74 11.48
CA HIS A 176 3.77 -13.18 11.48
C HIS A 176 2.53 -13.88 12.07
N THR A 177 1.93 -14.80 11.32
CA THR A 177 0.73 -15.54 11.75
C THR A 177 0.77 -16.99 11.29
N LYS A 178 0.07 -17.86 12.01
CA LYS A 178 -0.25 -19.21 11.51
C LYS A 178 -1.31 -19.17 10.41
N ILE A 179 -1.23 -20.14 9.51
CA ILE A 179 -2.21 -20.39 8.46
C ILE A 179 -2.66 -21.85 8.48
N GLU A 180 -3.75 -22.14 7.79
CA GLU A 180 -4.23 -23.49 7.53
C GLU A 180 -4.51 -23.65 6.05
N PHE A 181 -4.05 -24.77 5.47
CA PHE A 181 -4.31 -25.13 4.08
C PHE A 181 -5.51 -26.07 3.94
N SER A 182 -6.28 -25.86 2.89
CA SER A 182 -7.24 -26.79 2.32
C SER A 182 -6.93 -26.93 0.82
N GLY A 183 -6.17 -27.98 0.47
CA GLY A 183 -5.58 -28.11 -0.86
C GLY A 183 -4.58 -26.99 -1.13
N ASN A 184 -4.77 -26.26 -2.24
CA ASN A 184 -3.94 -25.10 -2.60
C ASN A 184 -4.48 -23.77 -2.05
N THR A 185 -5.55 -23.81 -1.25
CA THR A 185 -6.15 -22.62 -0.65
C THR A 185 -5.77 -22.51 0.81
N PHE A 186 -5.45 -21.31 1.31
CA PHE A 186 -5.17 -21.11 2.73
C PHE A 186 -5.97 -19.96 3.37
N ARG A 187 -5.99 -19.96 4.70
CA ARG A 187 -6.50 -18.88 5.55
C ARG A 187 -5.59 -18.62 6.75
N SER A 188 -5.58 -17.39 7.27
CA SER A 188 -4.97 -17.03 8.55
C SER A 188 -5.79 -17.59 9.72
N LEU A 189 -5.11 -18.08 10.76
CA LEU A 189 -5.75 -18.59 11.98
C LEU A 189 -5.78 -17.57 13.12
N GLU A 190 -4.86 -16.61 13.10
CA GLU A 190 -4.69 -15.61 14.15
C GLU A 190 -5.02 -14.23 13.57
N LYS A 191 -5.59 -13.37 14.41
CA LYS A 191 -5.88 -11.97 14.08
C LYS A 191 -4.87 -11.09 14.80
N ALA A 192 -4.33 -10.12 14.09
CA ALA A 192 -3.31 -9.23 14.65
C ALA A 192 -3.29 -7.89 13.90
N PRO A 193 -2.78 -6.83 14.54
CA PRO A 193 -2.63 -5.55 13.88
C PRO A 193 -1.52 -5.59 12.83
N LEU A 194 -1.68 -4.80 11.78
CA LEU A 194 -0.72 -4.60 10.71
C LEU A 194 -0.76 -3.14 10.27
N LYS A 195 0.41 -2.50 10.20
CA LYS A 195 0.56 -1.14 9.67
C LYS A 195 1.27 -1.21 8.34
N ILE A 196 0.57 -0.81 7.27
CA ILE A 196 1.07 -0.98 5.91
C ILE A 196 1.49 0.38 5.38
N PRO A 197 2.79 0.59 5.07
CA PRO A 197 3.24 1.82 4.45
C PRO A 197 2.82 1.89 2.98
N ILE A 198 2.20 3.00 2.62
CA ILE A 198 1.92 3.43 1.25
C ILE A 198 2.83 4.63 1.00
N PHE A 199 3.81 4.48 0.11
CA PHE A 199 4.73 5.56 -0.20
C PHE A 199 4.10 6.47 -1.26
N LEU A 200 4.21 7.79 -1.09
CA LEU A 200 3.80 8.76 -2.13
C LEU A 200 4.98 9.20 -3.00
N SER A 201 6.20 8.91 -2.55
CA SER A 201 7.46 9.07 -3.27
C SER A 201 8.47 8.05 -2.71
N PRO A 202 9.65 7.87 -3.34
CA PRO A 202 10.70 7.03 -2.78
C PRO A 202 11.20 7.46 -1.38
N GLU A 203 10.84 8.66 -0.90
CA GLU A 203 11.25 9.18 0.40
C GLU A 203 10.34 8.70 1.55
N VAL A 204 10.95 8.27 2.67
CA VAL A 204 10.23 7.82 3.88
C VAL A 204 9.35 8.91 4.49
N ALA A 205 9.72 10.19 4.32
CA ALA A 205 8.92 11.33 4.80
C ALA A 205 7.56 11.48 4.11
N SER A 206 7.31 10.71 3.04
CA SER A 206 6.09 10.73 2.24
C SER A 206 5.19 9.50 2.44
N VAL A 207 5.40 8.76 3.53
CA VAL A 207 4.64 7.54 3.84
C VAL A 207 3.28 7.88 4.48
N ILE A 208 2.22 7.29 3.92
CA ILE A 208 0.93 7.12 4.58
C ILE A 208 0.96 5.74 5.26
N LEU A 209 0.61 5.65 6.53
CA LEU A 209 0.40 4.36 7.18
C LEU A 209 -1.07 4.00 7.11
N LEU A 210 -1.39 2.85 6.54
CA LEU A 210 -2.71 2.24 6.62
C LEU A 210 -2.72 1.31 7.86
N PRO A 211 -3.36 1.70 8.97
CA PRO A 211 -3.47 0.86 10.14
C PRO A 211 -4.65 -0.08 9.96
N LEU A 212 -4.41 -1.38 10.07
CA LEU A 212 -5.44 -2.41 10.12
C LEU A 212 -5.31 -3.17 11.43
N THR A 213 -6.43 -3.35 12.12
CA THR A 213 -6.51 -4.14 13.34
C THR A 213 -7.33 -5.41 13.08
N ASP A 214 -6.96 -6.48 13.78
CA ASP A 214 -7.55 -7.82 13.62
C ASP A 214 -7.55 -8.29 12.15
N VAL A 215 -6.41 -8.17 11.48
CA VAL A 215 -6.27 -8.56 10.07
C VAL A 215 -6.58 -10.05 9.88
N ILE A 216 -7.39 -10.34 8.87
CA ILE A 216 -7.78 -11.68 8.43
C ILE A 216 -7.47 -11.79 6.94
N ILE A 217 -6.89 -12.92 6.53
CA ILE A 217 -6.63 -13.28 5.15
C ILE A 217 -7.26 -14.65 4.89
N GLU A 218 -8.17 -14.75 3.93
CA GLU A 218 -8.89 -15.99 3.64
C GLU A 218 -9.05 -16.24 2.14
N ASN A 219 -9.42 -17.47 1.80
CA ASN A 219 -9.73 -17.90 0.44
C ASN A 219 -8.60 -17.59 -0.55
N VAL A 220 -7.35 -17.70 -0.09
CA VAL A 220 -6.18 -17.43 -0.93
C VAL A 220 -5.78 -18.70 -1.66
N THR A 221 -6.10 -18.79 -2.95
CA THR A 221 -5.75 -19.94 -3.79
C THR A 221 -4.44 -19.70 -4.51
N ILE A 222 -3.50 -20.62 -4.32
CA ILE A 222 -2.20 -20.61 -4.98
C ILE A 222 -2.25 -21.53 -6.22
N SER A 223 -1.66 -21.11 -7.34
CA SER A 223 -1.52 -21.95 -8.53
C SER A 223 -0.68 -23.20 -8.28
N ASP A 224 -0.82 -24.22 -9.13
CA ASP A 224 -0.10 -25.50 -8.97
C ASP A 224 1.43 -25.36 -8.99
N ASP A 225 1.94 -24.37 -9.73
CA ASP A 225 3.38 -24.08 -9.78
C ASP A 225 3.85 -23.15 -8.64
N GLY A 226 2.93 -22.72 -7.76
CA GLY A 226 3.22 -21.84 -6.63
C GLY A 226 3.42 -20.37 -7.00
N ASN A 227 3.29 -19.99 -8.28
CA ASN A 227 3.70 -18.67 -8.74
C ASN A 227 2.61 -17.60 -8.70
N CYS A 228 1.34 -17.98 -8.60
CA CYS A 228 0.22 -17.07 -8.77
C CYS A 228 -0.80 -17.21 -7.66
N ILE A 229 -1.33 -16.06 -7.24
CA ILE A 229 -2.61 -15.90 -6.56
C ILE A 229 -3.47 -15.06 -7.50
N GLY A 230 -4.45 -15.67 -8.14
CA GLY A 230 -5.18 -15.06 -9.25
C GLY A 230 -4.44 -15.20 -10.58
N GLY A 231 -4.64 -14.25 -11.49
CA GLY A 231 -4.09 -14.34 -12.85
C GLY A 231 -4.04 -13.02 -13.59
N PHE A 232 -3.23 -12.98 -14.65
CA PHE A 232 -3.12 -11.86 -15.57
C PHE A 232 -4.04 -12.07 -16.76
N ASN A 233 -4.73 -11.00 -17.18
CA ASN A 233 -5.62 -10.97 -18.32
C ASN A 233 -5.06 -10.05 -19.40
N PRO A 234 -4.29 -10.57 -20.38
CA PRO A 234 -3.71 -9.76 -21.44
C PRO A 234 -4.76 -9.14 -22.37
N THR A 235 -6.00 -9.65 -22.39
CA THR A 235 -7.08 -9.11 -23.22
C THR A 235 -7.66 -7.81 -22.67
N ALA A 236 -7.36 -7.48 -21.41
CA ALA A 236 -7.74 -6.21 -20.79
C ALA A 236 -6.90 -5.03 -21.28
N LEU A 237 -5.70 -5.31 -21.79
CA LEU A 237 -4.74 -4.28 -22.16
C LEU A 237 -5.02 -3.68 -23.54
N ASP A 238 -4.86 -2.37 -23.63
CA ASP A 238 -4.75 -1.64 -24.89
C ASP A 238 -3.30 -1.68 -25.46
N PRO A 239 -3.07 -1.16 -26.67
CA PRO A 239 -1.72 -1.08 -27.24
C PRO A 239 -0.73 -0.20 -26.44
N ALA A 240 -1.21 0.65 -25.55
CA ALA A 240 -0.41 1.49 -24.67
C ALA A 240 -0.15 0.85 -23.28
N CYS A 241 -0.59 -0.39 -23.06
CA CYS A 241 -0.51 -1.13 -21.80
C CYS A 241 -1.41 -0.60 -20.66
N PHE A 242 -2.45 0.15 -20.99
CA PHE A 242 -3.47 0.53 -20.03
C PHE A 242 -4.63 -0.47 -20.09
N ASP A 243 -5.18 -0.82 -18.94
CA ASP A 243 -6.49 -1.43 -18.83
C ASP A 243 -7.54 -0.40 -18.42
N ASP A 244 -8.76 -0.53 -18.96
CA ASP A 244 -9.90 0.18 -18.42
C ASP A 244 -10.43 -0.61 -17.22
N HIS A 245 -10.08 -0.17 -16.02
CA HIS A 245 -10.40 -0.90 -14.79
C HIS A 245 -11.91 -1.08 -14.56
N SER A 246 -12.74 -0.17 -15.10
CA SER A 246 -14.19 -0.26 -15.00
C SER A 246 -14.78 -1.27 -15.98
N LEU A 247 -14.17 -1.45 -17.16
CA LEU A 247 -14.66 -2.39 -18.16
C LEU A 247 -14.06 -3.78 -18.01
N CYS A 248 -12.74 -3.88 -17.89
CA CYS A 248 -12.03 -5.15 -17.81
C CYS A 248 -10.71 -4.97 -17.06
N SER A 249 -10.61 -5.61 -15.89
CA SER A 249 -9.36 -5.64 -15.12
C SER A 249 -8.31 -6.53 -15.79
N LYS A 250 -7.05 -6.06 -15.85
CA LYS A 250 -5.92 -6.92 -16.24
C LYS A 250 -5.53 -7.94 -15.18
N TRP A 251 -6.04 -7.81 -13.96
CA TRP A 251 -5.75 -8.73 -12.85
C TRP A 251 -7.04 -9.36 -12.34
N ASN A 252 -7.05 -10.69 -12.35
CA ASN A 252 -8.06 -11.51 -11.68
C ASN A 252 -7.57 -11.84 -10.28
N THR A 253 -8.39 -11.59 -9.27
CA THR A 253 -8.06 -11.82 -7.86
C THR A 253 -8.34 -13.28 -7.46
N SER A 254 -7.65 -13.77 -6.43
CA SER A 254 -7.92 -15.10 -5.85
C SER A 254 -7.49 -15.17 -4.38
N GLY A 255 -7.73 -14.07 -3.67
CA GLY A 255 -7.52 -13.97 -2.24
C GLY A 255 -8.33 -12.81 -1.69
N SER A 256 -8.78 -12.92 -0.44
CA SER A 256 -9.47 -11.86 0.26
C SER A 256 -8.75 -11.50 1.55
N LEU A 257 -8.77 -10.23 1.91
CA LEU A 257 -8.27 -9.75 3.18
C LEU A 257 -9.18 -8.69 3.78
N GLY A 258 -9.12 -8.52 5.09
CA GLY A 258 -9.86 -7.49 5.77
C GLY A 258 -9.41 -7.30 7.21
N GLY A 259 -9.91 -6.24 7.82
CA GLY A 259 -9.61 -5.81 9.18
C GLY A 259 -10.38 -4.52 9.45
N TYR A 260 -10.38 -4.05 10.69
CA TYR A 260 -11.01 -2.76 11.00
C TYR A 260 -9.97 -1.68 11.27
N ILE A 261 -10.38 -0.44 11.08
CA ILE A 261 -9.61 0.77 11.37
C ILE A 261 -10.40 1.55 12.40
N THR A 262 -9.83 1.78 13.59
CA THR A 262 -10.51 2.65 14.56
C THR A 262 -10.54 4.08 14.04
N LEU A 263 -11.60 4.83 14.36
CA LEU A 263 -11.72 6.21 13.90
C LEU A 263 -10.62 7.12 14.46
N GLU A 264 -10.12 6.82 15.66
CA GLU A 264 -8.99 7.54 16.26
C GLU A 264 -7.67 7.27 15.49
N GLU A 265 -7.41 6.03 15.10
CA GLU A 265 -6.27 5.71 14.23
C GLU A 265 -6.43 6.38 12.86
N ALA A 266 -7.61 6.28 12.24
CA ALA A 266 -7.89 6.92 10.97
C ALA A 266 -7.74 8.45 11.03
N ASP A 267 -8.08 9.10 12.14
CA ASP A 267 -7.92 10.56 12.29
C ASP A 267 -6.44 10.99 12.47
N SER A 268 -5.56 10.04 12.83
CA SER A 268 -4.11 10.26 12.91
C SER A 268 -3.39 10.11 11.56
N VAL A 269 -4.01 9.46 10.57
CA VAL A 269 -3.44 9.20 9.25
C VAL A 269 -3.75 10.36 8.32
N LEU A 270 -2.75 11.17 7.97
CA LEU A 270 -2.91 12.29 7.03
C LEU A 270 -2.60 11.87 5.59
N ILE A 271 -3.51 12.16 4.67
CA ILE A 271 -3.39 11.86 3.25
C ILE A 271 -3.04 13.17 2.52
N ARG A 272 -1.76 13.34 2.17
CA ARG A 272 -1.26 14.59 1.59
C ARG A 272 -1.87 14.92 0.23
N ASP A 273 -2.08 13.90 -0.60
CA ASP A 273 -2.60 14.06 -1.97
C ASP A 273 -4.05 14.57 -2.04
N ILE A 274 -4.79 14.50 -0.93
CA ILE A 274 -6.16 15.06 -0.83
C ILE A 274 -6.20 16.30 0.08
N GLY A 275 -5.11 17.06 0.11
CA GLY A 275 -5.04 18.32 0.84
C GLY A 275 -4.79 18.15 2.34
N ASN A 276 -4.01 17.13 2.73
CA ASN A 276 -3.70 16.80 4.13
C ASN A 276 -4.92 16.47 5.00
N LYS A 277 -6.01 15.97 4.42
CA LYS A 277 -7.14 15.44 5.20
C LYS A 277 -6.75 14.16 5.92
N SER A 278 -7.30 13.96 7.11
CA SER A 278 -7.20 12.68 7.82
C SER A 278 -8.02 11.62 7.10
N LEU A 279 -7.60 10.36 7.21
CA LEU A 279 -8.37 9.23 6.68
C LEU A 279 -9.78 9.22 7.29
N CYS A 280 -9.93 9.51 8.57
CA CYS A 280 -11.26 9.65 9.20
C CYS A 280 -12.09 10.75 8.51
N SER A 281 -11.53 11.94 8.34
CA SER A 281 -12.23 13.06 7.70
C SER A 281 -12.63 12.74 6.26
N PHE A 282 -11.79 11.99 5.55
CA PHE A 282 -12.09 11.52 4.20
C PHE A 282 -13.24 10.51 4.21
N LEU A 283 -13.19 9.50 5.09
CA LEU A 283 -14.24 8.48 5.24
C LEU A 283 -15.60 9.08 5.63
N ALA A 284 -15.59 10.12 6.45
CA ALA A 284 -16.78 10.84 6.89
C ALA A 284 -17.30 11.86 5.85
N ALA A 285 -16.61 12.02 4.72
CA ALA A 285 -16.85 13.05 3.71
C ALA A 285 -16.89 14.48 4.28
N GLU A 286 -16.08 14.73 5.31
CA GLU A 286 -16.05 16.00 6.02
C GLU A 286 -15.19 17.03 5.27
N THR A 287 -15.57 18.30 5.35
CA THR A 287 -14.81 19.40 4.72
C THR A 287 -13.56 19.79 5.52
N ALA A 288 -13.57 19.51 6.82
CA ALA A 288 -12.44 19.75 7.71
C ALA A 288 -11.21 18.88 7.35
N LEU A 289 -10.06 19.18 7.96
CA LEU A 289 -8.87 18.34 7.82
C LEU A 289 -8.89 17.12 8.75
N LYS A 290 -9.70 17.16 9.80
CA LYS A 290 -9.86 16.10 10.79
C LYS A 290 -11.33 15.87 11.05
N CYS A 291 -11.66 14.68 11.54
CA CYS A 291 -13.01 14.36 11.95
C CYS A 291 -13.51 15.32 13.04
N PRO A 292 -14.72 15.89 12.90
CA PRO A 292 -15.35 16.67 13.96
C PRO A 292 -15.48 15.87 15.25
N ARG A 293 -15.31 16.55 16.38
CA ARG A 293 -15.45 15.97 17.73
C ARG A 293 -16.61 16.62 18.48
N ASP A 294 -17.26 15.85 19.33
CA ASP A 294 -18.30 16.32 20.23
C ASP A 294 -17.74 17.08 21.45
N ALA A 295 -18.60 17.52 22.36
CA ALA A 295 -18.20 18.23 23.57
C ALA A 295 -17.33 17.40 24.55
N ASN A 296 -17.32 16.07 24.41
CA ASN A 296 -16.50 15.16 25.20
C ASN A 296 -15.19 14.77 24.49
N GLY A 297 -14.94 15.32 23.29
CA GLY A 297 -13.77 15.01 22.49
C GLY A 297 -13.88 13.70 21.69
N LYS A 298 -15.06 13.06 21.62
CA LYS A 298 -15.27 11.86 20.79
C LYS A 298 -15.53 12.25 19.34
N ILE A 299 -14.99 11.50 18.39
CA ILE A 299 -15.32 11.65 16.97
C ILE A 299 -16.83 11.46 16.75
N VAL A 300 -17.45 12.42 16.04
CA VAL A 300 -18.90 12.45 15.77
C VAL A 300 -19.30 11.42 14.72
N PHE A 301 -18.49 11.28 13.66
CA PHE A 301 -18.69 10.27 12.63
C PHE A 301 -18.79 8.88 13.27
N GLN A 302 -19.76 8.09 12.83
CA GLN A 302 -19.93 6.70 13.27
C GLN A 302 -19.54 5.80 12.10
N GLY A 303 -18.59 4.91 12.34
CA GLY A 303 -18.24 3.86 11.39
C GLY A 303 -19.26 2.72 11.40
N ASP A 304 -18.97 1.69 10.61
CA ASP A 304 -19.84 0.53 10.38
C ASP A 304 -19.45 -0.70 11.22
N PHE A 305 -18.46 -0.56 12.11
CA PHE A 305 -17.92 -1.64 12.93
C PHE A 305 -17.62 -1.15 14.35
N CYS A 306 -17.60 -2.07 15.32
CA CYS A 306 -17.23 -1.76 16.70
C CYS A 306 -15.98 -2.55 17.13
N SER A 307 -14.95 -1.82 17.56
CA SER A 307 -13.67 -2.38 17.99
C SER A 307 -13.77 -3.23 19.26
N VAL A 308 -14.74 -2.90 20.12
CA VAL A 308 -14.88 -3.51 21.45
C VAL A 308 -15.53 -4.89 21.39
N ASP A 309 -16.67 -5.00 20.71
CA ASP A 309 -17.41 -6.28 20.58
C ASP A 309 -17.01 -7.07 19.32
N LYS A 310 -16.25 -6.44 18.41
CA LYS A 310 -15.78 -7.00 17.15
C LYS A 310 -16.92 -7.46 16.25
N GLN A 311 -18.03 -6.72 16.24
CA GLN A 311 -19.20 -6.99 15.41
C GLN A 311 -19.52 -5.83 14.46
N PRO A 312 -20.20 -6.11 13.35
CA PRO A 312 -20.83 -5.09 12.51
C PRO A 312 -21.78 -4.20 13.31
N GLY A 313 -21.70 -2.89 13.10
CA GLY A 313 -22.45 -1.89 13.86
C GLY A 313 -21.98 -1.74 15.30
N GLY A 314 -22.89 -1.54 16.24
CA GLY A 314 -22.57 -1.40 17.66
C GLY A 314 -22.09 0.01 18.05
N CYS A 315 -20.91 0.10 18.66
CA CYS A 315 -20.35 1.36 19.15
C CYS A 315 -19.89 2.34 18.05
N GLY A 316 -19.80 1.88 16.79
CA GLY A 316 -19.53 2.71 15.61
C GLY A 316 -18.19 3.44 15.67
N ASP A 317 -17.22 2.92 16.43
CA ASP A 317 -15.92 3.56 16.65
C ASP A 317 -14.86 3.15 15.62
N SER A 318 -15.24 2.33 14.64
CA SER A 318 -14.34 1.76 13.64
C SER A 318 -15.02 1.60 12.30
N VAL A 319 -14.23 1.58 11.24
CA VAL A 319 -14.68 1.17 9.90
C VAL A 319 -14.11 -0.19 9.53
N TRP A 320 -14.88 -1.01 8.85
CA TRP A 320 -14.42 -2.26 8.27
C TRP A 320 -13.77 -2.00 6.90
N LEU A 321 -12.52 -2.44 6.74
CA LEU A 321 -11.84 -2.48 5.46
C LEU A 321 -11.83 -3.92 4.94
N ALA A 322 -12.26 -4.11 3.70
CA ALA A 322 -12.23 -5.40 3.04
C ALA A 322 -11.78 -5.24 1.59
N ALA A 323 -10.99 -6.19 1.11
CA ALA A 323 -10.46 -6.17 -0.25
C ALA A 323 -10.26 -7.58 -0.80
N THR A 324 -10.23 -7.69 -2.12
CA THR A 324 -9.67 -8.85 -2.83
C THR A 324 -8.30 -8.49 -3.38
N PHE A 325 -7.46 -9.49 -3.61
CA PHE A 325 -6.14 -9.27 -4.19
C PHE A 325 -5.70 -10.36 -5.16
N ALA A 326 -4.82 -9.95 -6.08
CA ALA A 326 -4.02 -10.82 -6.91
C ALA A 326 -2.54 -10.63 -6.52
N ALA A 327 -1.75 -11.69 -6.61
CA ALA A 327 -0.32 -11.62 -6.33
C ALA A 327 0.46 -12.55 -7.26
N SER A 328 1.71 -12.19 -7.52
CA SER A 328 2.62 -12.97 -8.35
C SER A 328 3.90 -13.27 -7.57
N ALA A 329 4.58 -14.37 -7.91
CA ALA A 329 5.86 -14.70 -7.31
C ALA A 329 6.84 -13.53 -7.45
N ALA A 330 7.56 -13.25 -6.38
CA ALA A 330 8.56 -12.20 -6.31
C ALA A 330 9.76 -12.66 -5.48
N LYS A 331 10.90 -11.99 -5.65
CA LYS A 331 12.06 -12.22 -4.78
C LYS A 331 11.90 -11.40 -3.51
N ILE A 332 11.79 -12.06 -2.36
CA ILE A 332 11.79 -11.39 -1.05
C ILE A 332 13.06 -11.81 -0.31
N PHE A 333 13.77 -10.85 0.27
CA PHE A 333 14.90 -11.11 1.14
C PHE A 333 14.52 -10.76 2.58
N ASP A 334 15.14 -11.45 3.53
CA ASP A 334 14.95 -11.24 4.97
C ASP A 334 15.86 -10.14 5.53
N GLY A 335 16.65 -9.49 4.67
CA GLY A 335 17.67 -8.51 5.06
C GLY A 335 18.88 -9.13 5.78
N GLN A 336 18.93 -10.45 5.95
CA GLN A 336 20.03 -11.17 6.59
C GLN A 336 20.92 -11.78 5.50
N GLY A 337 21.96 -11.05 5.09
CA GLY A 337 23.06 -11.63 4.29
C GLY A 337 23.11 -11.28 2.80
N THR A 338 22.26 -10.38 2.31
CA THR A 338 22.46 -9.74 0.99
C THR A 338 22.54 -8.22 1.18
N ALA A 339 23.65 -7.62 0.73
CA ALA A 339 23.83 -6.18 0.75
C ALA A 339 22.80 -5.53 -0.19
N GLY A 340 21.82 -4.83 0.39
CA GLY A 340 20.92 -3.95 -0.35
C GLY A 340 19.68 -4.61 -0.93
N CYS A 341 18.75 -5.01 -0.06
CA CYS A 341 17.36 -4.68 -0.39
C CYS A 341 17.26 -3.17 -0.50
N SER A 342 16.84 -2.68 -1.66
CA SER A 342 16.54 -1.26 -1.86
C SER A 342 15.53 -0.80 -0.81
N GLY A 343 15.96 0.07 0.09
CA GLY A 343 15.14 0.50 1.23
C GLY A 343 15.89 0.63 2.55
N GLU A 344 17.17 0.25 2.64
CA GLU A 344 18.04 0.84 3.68
C GLU A 344 18.13 2.35 3.39
N SER A 345 17.13 3.10 3.85
CA SER A 345 17.37 4.44 4.35
C SER A 345 18.42 4.22 5.43
N THR A 346 19.68 4.40 5.08
CA THR A 346 20.75 4.52 6.04
C THR A 346 20.20 5.45 7.12
N ARG A 347 20.03 4.93 8.34
CA ARG A 347 19.79 5.78 9.50
C ARG A 347 21.00 6.70 9.52
N THR A 348 20.87 7.87 8.91
CA THR A 348 21.82 8.95 9.13
C THR A 348 21.51 9.34 10.55
N ASP A 349 22.25 8.73 11.48
CA ASP A 349 22.27 9.10 12.88
C ASP A 349 22.43 10.62 12.91
N ALA A 350 21.35 11.32 13.22
CA ALA A 350 21.35 12.76 13.31
C ALA A 350 22.28 13.06 14.48
N GLY A 351 23.47 13.57 14.13
CA GLY A 351 24.67 13.54 14.95
C GLY A 351 24.43 13.75 16.44
N ALA A 352 25.09 12.94 17.25
CA ALA A 352 25.32 13.23 18.66
C ALA A 352 25.80 14.68 18.79
N ASP A 353 24.98 15.51 19.45
CA ASP A 353 25.32 16.88 19.77
C ASP A 353 26.70 16.92 20.42
N ALA A 354 27.56 17.75 19.83
CA ALA A 354 28.87 18.08 20.35
C ALA A 354 28.75 18.67 21.76
N GLY A 355 29.00 17.84 22.76
CA GLY A 355 29.30 18.26 24.12
C GLY A 355 30.73 18.78 24.20
N ASP A 356 30.94 20.00 23.71
CA ASP A 356 32.12 20.80 23.99
C ASP A 356 31.99 21.42 25.39
N THR A 357 32.90 21.06 26.31
CA THR A 357 33.56 21.97 27.26
C THR A 357 34.50 21.15 28.16
N LYS A 358 35.78 21.10 27.79
CA LYS A 358 36.88 20.96 28.75
C LYS A 358 37.88 22.07 28.50
N ASP A 359 37.56 23.25 29.02
CA ASP A 359 38.56 24.29 29.24
C ASP A 359 39.53 23.81 30.33
N ALA A 360 40.79 23.72 29.92
CA ALA A 360 41.94 23.51 30.77
C ALA A 360 42.49 24.85 31.26
N GLY A 361 42.72 24.95 32.56
CA GLY A 361 43.41 26.05 33.24
C GLY A 361 43.08 25.95 34.72
N SER A 362 44.00 25.82 35.67
CA SER A 362 45.42 26.11 35.68
C SER A 362 46.01 25.39 36.90
N ASP A 363 47.12 24.68 36.71
CA ASP A 363 47.94 24.13 37.79
C ASP A 363 48.65 25.25 38.55
N ALA A 364 48.53 25.22 39.87
CA ALA A 364 49.37 25.94 40.81
C ALA A 364 50.11 24.89 41.65
N GLY A 365 51.43 24.88 41.60
CA GLY A 365 52.28 23.99 42.38
C GLY A 365 53.69 24.54 42.54
N ASP A 366 53.94 25.08 43.74
CA ASP A 366 55.19 25.62 44.26
C ASP A 366 56.33 24.59 44.36
N GLY A 367 57.56 25.08 44.15
CA GLY A 367 58.67 24.96 45.12
C GLY A 367 59.40 23.63 45.27
N GLY A 368 60.71 23.64 44.95
CA GLY A 368 61.68 22.61 45.38
C GLY A 368 62.95 22.59 44.55
#